data_AF-A0A4R3MPZ4-F1
#
_entry.id   AF-A0A4R3MPZ4-F1
#
_cell.length_a   1.000
_cell.length_b   1.000
_cell.length_c   1.000
_cell.angle_alpha   90.00
_cell.angle_beta   90.00
_cell.angle_gamma   90.00
#
_symmetry.space_group_name_H-M   'P 1'
#
loop_
_entity.id
_entity.type
_entity.pdbx_description
1 polymer ?
#
loop_
_entity_poly.entity_id
_entity_poly.type
_entity_poly.pdbx_seq_one_letter_code
_entity_poly.pdbx_strand_id
1 'polypeptide(L)'
;MKGKKFLVMAVLSIVLIFIGIFTYHQAKLHSMEKTVEHYLYEEKNYQPSDIERIDGKIGKLPLHSVHVIFNDEPYAKYIYKVEDGEVKQISVALTEEGEKHISRKDFYDGKIPLKHKERTF
;
A
#
# COMPACT_ATOMS: atom_id res chain seq x y z
N MET A 1 13.32 46.73 -0.35
CA MET A 1 12.36 46.14 0.61
C MET A 1 11.20 45.38 -0.05
N LYS A 2 10.59 45.89 -1.14
CA LYS A 2 9.48 45.22 -1.86
C LYS A 2 9.83 43.86 -2.48
N GLY A 3 11.01 43.73 -3.10
CA GLY A 3 11.47 42.47 -3.69
C GLY A 3 11.72 41.35 -2.67
N LYS A 4 12.20 41.68 -1.46
CA LYS A 4 12.35 40.69 -0.38
C LYS A 4 10.99 40.15 0.09
N LYS A 5 9.97 41.01 0.20
CA LYS A 5 8.60 40.60 0.54
C LYS A 5 7.99 39.72 -0.55
N PHE A 6 8.20 40.06 -1.82
CA PHE A 6 7.76 39.24 -2.96
C PHE A 6 8.43 37.86 -2.97
N LEU A 7 9.74 37.79 -2.74
CA LEU A 7 10.48 36.53 -2.66
C LEU A 7 9.97 35.63 -1.51
N VAL A 8 9.72 36.21 -0.34
CA VAL A 8 9.14 35.49 0.80
C VAL A 8 7.75 34.94 0.44
N MET A 9 6.89 35.74 -0.18
CA MET A 9 5.56 35.29 -0.62
C MET A 9 5.63 34.18 -1.67
N ALA A 10 6.58 34.26 -2.60
CA ALA A 10 6.81 33.22 -3.60
C ALA A 10 7.25 31.90 -2.95
N VAL A 11 8.20 31.95 -2.01
CA VAL A 11 8.65 30.76 -1.25
C VAL A 11 7.50 30.16 -0.45
N LEU A 12 6.72 30.97 0.26
CA LEU A 12 5.56 30.51 1.02
C LEU A 12 4.53 29.82 0.12
N SER A 13 4.29 30.38 -1.07
CA SER A 13 3.35 29.79 -2.04
C SER A 13 3.82 28.42 -2.52
N ILE A 14 5.12 28.28 -2.81
CA ILE A 14 5.72 26.99 -3.20
C ILE A 14 5.59 25.97 -2.07
N VAL A 15 5.87 26.37 -0.82
CA VAL A 15 5.73 25.49 0.35
C VAL A 15 4.28 25.01 0.51
N LEU A 16 3.29 25.89 0.37
CA LEU A 16 1.87 25.52 0.44
C LEU A 16 1.47 24.51 -0.65
N ILE A 17 2.00 24.64 -1.86
CA ILE A 17 1.76 23.67 -2.94
C ILE A 17 2.31 22.29 -2.56
N PHE A 18 3.54 22.21 -2.06
CA PHE A 18 4.12 20.93 -1.63
C PHE A 18 3.34 20.29 -0.47
N ILE A 19 2.86 21.09 0.49
CA ILE A 19 2.00 20.60 1.57
C ILE A 19 0.67 20.07 1.00
N GLY A 20 0.05 20.78 0.06
CA GLY A 20 -1.18 20.34 -0.60
C GLY A 20 -1.01 19.01 -1.32
N ILE A 21 0.07 18.84 -2.08
CA ILE A 21 0.38 17.58 -2.76
C ILE A 21 0.61 16.45 -1.74
N PHE A 22 1.43 16.70 -0.72
CA PHE A 22 1.72 15.70 0.31
C PHE A 22 0.45 15.24 1.04
N THR A 23 -0.38 16.18 1.49
CA THR A 23 -1.63 15.90 2.19
C THR A 23 -2.63 15.14 1.32
N TYR A 24 -2.74 15.47 0.03
CA TYR A 24 -3.56 14.72 -0.92
C TYR A 24 -3.15 13.23 -0.99
N HIS A 25 -1.85 12.96 -1.15
CA HIS A 25 -1.35 11.59 -1.23
C HIS A 25 -1.58 10.82 0.09
N GLN A 26 -1.33 11.44 1.24
CA GLN A 26 -1.56 10.81 2.54
C GLN A 26 -3.05 10.50 2.76
N ALA A 27 -3.94 11.43 2.43
CA ALA A 27 -5.38 11.21 2.54
C ALA A 27 -5.87 10.08 1.63
N LYS A 28 -5.36 10.02 0.38
CA LYS A 28 -5.68 8.94 -0.56
C LYS A 28 -5.22 7.58 -0.05
N LEU A 29 -3.99 7.47 0.47
CA LEU A 29 -3.48 6.23 1.04
C LEU A 29 -4.30 5.77 2.24
N HIS A 30 -4.61 6.68 3.17
CA HIS A 30 -5.39 6.36 4.35
C HIS A 30 -6.81 5.89 4.02
N SER A 31 -7.45 6.54 3.03
CA SER A 31 -8.75 6.11 2.53
C SER A 31 -8.69 4.70 1.90
N MET A 32 -7.62 4.40 1.15
CA MET A 32 -7.42 3.08 0.55
C MET A 32 -7.15 2.01 1.61
N GLU A 33 -6.32 2.30 2.61
CA GLU A 33 -6.08 1.41 3.76
C GLU A 33 -7.40 1.04 4.43
N LYS A 34 -8.26 2.03 4.72
CA LYS A 34 -9.57 1.76 5.34
C LYS A 34 -10.52 0.97 4.45
N THR A 35 -10.46 1.17 3.15
CA THR A 35 -11.28 0.39 2.21
C THR A 35 -10.81 -1.07 2.18
N VAL A 36 -9.49 -1.31 2.15
CA VAL A 36 -8.92 -2.66 2.19
C VAL A 36 -9.14 -3.32 3.54
N GLU A 37 -9.02 -2.58 4.65
CA GLU A 37 -9.33 -3.05 6.00
C GLU A 37 -10.79 -3.53 6.09
N HIS A 38 -11.73 -2.71 5.61
CA HIS A 38 -13.15 -3.07 5.56
C HIS A 38 -13.38 -4.34 4.72
N TYR A 39 -12.79 -4.41 3.53
CA TYR A 39 -12.89 -5.58 2.66
C TYR A 39 -12.37 -6.86 3.33
N LEU A 40 -11.22 -6.78 4.01
CA LEU A 40 -10.63 -7.94 4.66
C LEU A 40 -11.44 -8.39 5.87
N TYR A 41 -11.94 -7.46 6.70
CA TYR A 41 -12.66 -7.81 7.92
C TYR A 41 -14.12 -8.17 7.66
N GLU A 42 -14.84 -7.36 6.89
CA GLU A 42 -16.29 -7.51 6.74
C GLU A 42 -16.66 -8.44 5.58
N GLU A 43 -15.91 -8.41 4.47
CA GLU A 43 -16.23 -9.24 3.29
C GLU A 43 -15.49 -10.57 3.32
N LYS A 44 -14.19 -10.57 3.68
CA LYS A 44 -13.37 -11.79 3.74
C LYS A 44 -13.36 -12.46 5.11
N ASN A 45 -13.95 -11.86 6.14
CA ASN A 45 -14.06 -12.39 7.50
C ASN A 45 -12.72 -12.66 8.19
N TYR A 46 -11.65 -11.95 7.80
CA TYR A 46 -10.40 -11.97 8.56
C TYR A 46 -10.60 -11.28 9.91
N GLN A 47 -9.94 -11.79 10.94
CA GLN A 47 -9.86 -11.09 12.23
C GLN A 47 -8.70 -10.10 12.22
N PRO A 48 -8.77 -9.01 13.00
CA PRO A 48 -7.62 -8.11 13.17
C PRO A 48 -6.34 -8.83 13.63
N SER A 49 -6.48 -9.93 14.38
CA SER A 49 -5.35 -10.77 14.80
C SER A 49 -4.72 -11.59 13.69
N ASP A 50 -5.33 -11.71 12.52
CA ASP A 50 -4.78 -12.44 11.38
C ASP A 50 -3.86 -11.55 10.55
N ILE A 51 -3.94 -10.23 10.73
CA ILE A 51 -3.21 -9.24 9.94
C ILE A 51 -2.10 -8.64 10.79
N GLU A 52 -0.87 -8.74 10.29
CA GLU A 52 0.29 -8.08 10.91
C GLU A 52 0.28 -6.59 10.57
N ARG A 53 0.03 -6.25 9.30
CA ARG A 53 0.15 -4.88 8.80
C ARG A 53 -0.70 -4.62 7.56
N ILE A 54 -1.27 -3.42 7.49
CA ILE A 54 -1.93 -2.84 6.31
C ILE A 54 -1.30 -1.47 6.06
N ASP A 55 -0.54 -1.33 4.97
CA ASP A 55 0.17 -0.09 4.63
C ASP A 55 -0.17 0.39 3.22
N GLY A 56 -0.62 1.63 3.10
CA GLY A 56 -0.66 2.36 1.83
C GLY A 56 0.75 2.66 1.33
N LYS A 57 1.03 2.37 0.06
CA LYS A 57 2.32 2.66 -0.59
C LYS A 57 2.13 3.45 -1.88
N ILE A 58 3.07 4.36 -2.12
CA ILE A 58 3.21 5.04 -3.41
C ILE A 58 4.24 4.28 -4.24
N GLY A 59 3.84 3.86 -5.44
CA GLY A 59 4.66 3.06 -6.35
C GLY A 59 4.63 3.59 -7.78
N LYS A 60 5.19 2.80 -8.71
CA LYS A 60 5.12 3.12 -10.15
C LYS A 60 3.84 2.61 -10.79
N LEU A 61 3.42 1.38 -10.47
CA LEU A 61 2.23 0.77 -11.03
C LEU A 61 1.65 -0.27 -10.03
N PRO A 62 0.44 -0.05 -9.49
CA PRO A 62 -0.30 1.22 -9.52
C PRO A 62 0.45 2.34 -8.77
N LEU A 63 0.05 3.59 -8.98
CA LEU A 63 0.62 4.74 -8.26
C LEU A 63 0.35 4.65 -6.75
N HIS A 64 -0.82 4.17 -6.37
CA HIS A 64 -1.21 3.90 -4.99
C HIS A 64 -1.63 2.44 -4.87
N SER A 65 -1.07 1.73 -3.90
CA SER A 65 -1.44 0.37 -3.52
C SER A 65 -1.57 0.26 -2.00
N VAL A 66 -2.20 -0.82 -1.55
CA VAL A 66 -2.17 -1.21 -0.13
C VAL A 66 -1.46 -2.55 -0.03
N HIS A 67 -0.46 -2.62 0.83
CA HIS A 67 0.31 -3.82 1.10
C HIS A 67 -0.18 -4.42 2.41
N VAL A 68 -0.61 -5.68 2.35
CA VAL A 68 -1.11 -6.43 3.49
C VAL A 68 -0.14 -7.56 3.79
N ILE A 69 0.23 -7.70 5.05
CA ILE A 69 1.04 -8.81 5.55
C ILE A 69 0.20 -9.53 6.60
N PHE A 70 0.04 -10.84 6.43
CA PHE A 70 -0.70 -11.70 7.36
C PHE A 70 0.26 -12.32 8.37
N ASN A 71 -0.21 -12.51 9.61
CA ASN A 71 0.62 -12.99 10.71
C ASN A 71 1.16 -14.42 10.50
N ASP A 72 0.45 -15.26 9.75
CA ASP A 72 0.87 -16.63 9.45
C ASP A 72 1.71 -16.73 8.16
N GLU A 73 1.87 -15.64 7.42
CA GLU A 73 2.70 -15.53 6.20
C GLU A 73 3.54 -14.24 6.18
N PRO A 74 4.37 -13.96 7.21
CA PRO A 74 5.11 -12.68 7.35
C PRO A 74 6.20 -12.50 6.26
N TYR A 75 6.50 -13.55 5.51
CA TYR A 75 7.43 -13.54 4.38
C TYR A 75 6.80 -13.00 3.08
N ALA A 76 5.47 -12.86 3.02
CA ALA A 76 4.73 -12.43 1.85
C ALA A 76 4.00 -11.11 2.11
N LYS A 77 4.01 -10.22 1.12
CA LYS A 77 3.14 -9.04 1.08
C LYS A 77 2.17 -9.15 -0.08
N TYR A 78 0.90 -9.01 0.24
CA TYR A 78 -0.23 -9.05 -0.68
C TYR A 78 -0.56 -7.63 -1.12
N ILE A 79 -0.52 -7.37 -2.42
CA ILE A 79 -0.65 -6.03 -2.97
C ILE A 79 -2.06 -5.87 -3.52
N TYR A 80 -2.80 -4.94 -2.94
CA TYR A 80 -4.16 -4.58 -3.29
C TYR A 80 -4.21 -3.23 -3.99
N LYS A 81 -5.16 -3.09 -4.90
CA LYS A 81 -5.59 -1.80 -5.46
C LYS A 81 -7.06 -1.56 -5.14
N VAL A 82 -7.42 -0.28 -5.09
CA VAL A 82 -8.80 0.17 -4.94
C VAL A 82 -9.15 1.01 -6.16
N GLU A 83 -10.04 0.52 -7.00
CA GLU A 83 -10.53 1.20 -8.21
C GLU A 83 -12.05 1.26 -8.13
N ASP A 84 -12.63 2.46 -8.22
CA ASP A 84 -14.08 2.69 -8.18
C ASP A 84 -14.80 2.04 -6.98
N GLY A 85 -14.11 1.96 -5.84
CA GLY A 85 -14.61 1.35 -4.61
C GLY A 85 -14.42 -0.17 -4.52
N GLU A 86 -13.99 -0.81 -5.62
CA GLU A 86 -13.68 -2.24 -5.63
C GLU A 86 -12.25 -2.52 -5.18
N VAL A 87 -12.11 -3.47 -4.25
CA VAL A 87 -10.81 -3.98 -3.80
C VAL A 87 -10.40 -5.17 -4.65
N LYS A 88 -9.20 -5.11 -5.23
CA LYS A 88 -8.63 -6.20 -6.04
C LYS A 88 -7.21 -6.49 -5.58
N GLN A 89 -6.93 -7.75 -5.24
CA GLN A 89 -5.57 -8.23 -5.08
C GLN A 89 -4.92 -8.36 -6.46
N ILE A 90 -3.82 -7.66 -6.70
CA ILE A 90 -3.16 -7.60 -8.01
C ILE A 90 -1.86 -8.39 -8.08
N SER A 91 -1.18 -8.58 -6.95
CA SER A 91 0.06 -9.33 -6.90
C SER A 91 0.42 -9.77 -5.48
N VAL A 92 1.42 -10.64 -5.39
CA VAL A 92 2.06 -11.03 -4.14
C VAL A 92 3.57 -10.94 -4.37
N ALA A 93 4.30 -10.44 -3.39
CA ALA A 93 5.75 -10.32 -3.44
C ALA A 93 6.37 -10.72 -2.10
N LEU A 94 7.68 -10.95 -2.07
CA LEU A 94 8.40 -11.17 -0.82
C LEU A 94 8.50 -9.89 0.01
N THR A 95 8.42 -10.02 1.32
CA THR A 95 8.91 -9.02 2.27
C THR A 95 10.43 -9.06 2.32
N GLU A 96 11.07 -8.01 2.86
CA GLU A 96 12.53 -8.00 3.02
C GLU A 96 13.02 -9.17 3.88
N GLU A 97 12.24 -9.58 4.89
CA GLU A 97 12.54 -10.76 5.70
C GLU A 97 12.38 -12.05 4.90
N GLY A 98 11.30 -12.15 4.11
CA GLY A 98 11.10 -13.27 3.20
C GLY A 98 12.25 -13.45 2.22
N GLU A 99 12.82 -12.37 1.68
CA GLU A 99 13.97 -12.43 0.76
C GLU A 99 15.26 -12.98 1.39
N LYS A 100 15.39 -12.97 2.72
CA LYS A 100 16.57 -13.52 3.40
C LYS A 100 16.57 -15.05 3.44
N HIS A 101 15.38 -15.65 3.51
CA HIS A 101 15.21 -17.08 3.78
C HIS A 101 14.54 -17.84 2.64
N ILE A 102 13.87 -17.13 1.72
CA ILE A 102 13.13 -17.72 0.60
C ILE A 102 13.77 -17.31 -0.72
N SER A 103 14.11 -18.33 -1.50
CA SER A 103 14.53 -18.17 -2.89
C SER A 103 13.43 -17.48 -3.71
N ARG A 104 13.74 -16.34 -4.33
CA ARG A 104 12.83 -15.64 -5.25
C ARG A 104 12.30 -16.58 -6.33
N LYS A 105 13.16 -17.46 -6.87
CA LYS A 105 12.76 -18.42 -7.89
C LYS A 105 11.67 -19.35 -7.36
N ASP A 106 11.88 -19.96 -6.19
CA ASP A 106 10.92 -20.90 -5.63
C ASP A 106 9.58 -20.24 -5.25
N PHE A 107 9.64 -18.98 -4.80
CA PHE A 107 8.44 -18.18 -4.53
C PHE A 107 7.62 -17.93 -5.81
N TYR A 108 8.25 -17.44 -6.87
CA TYR A 108 7.55 -17.12 -8.12
C TYR A 108 7.21 -18.34 -8.97
N ASP A 109 7.95 -19.45 -8.82
CA ASP A 109 7.61 -20.76 -9.40
C ASP A 109 6.41 -21.43 -8.68
N GLY A 110 5.89 -20.81 -7.61
CA GLY A 110 4.72 -21.30 -6.87
C GLY A 110 5.00 -22.48 -5.95
N LYS A 111 6.27 -22.71 -5.58
CA LYS A 111 6.65 -23.79 -4.64
C LYS A 111 6.37 -23.45 -3.19
N ILE A 112 6.22 -22.16 -2.89
CA ILE A 112 5.80 -21.66 -1.58
C ILE A 112 4.29 -21.50 -1.59
N PRO A 113 3.54 -22.17 -0.69
CA PRO A 113 2.10 -22.00 -0.61
C PRO A 113 1.76 -20.57 -0.18
N LEU A 114 0.73 -19.99 -0.78
CA LEU A 114 0.24 -18.64 -0.47
C LEU A 114 -1.26 -18.73 -0.18
N LYS A 115 -1.61 -18.82 1.11
CA LYS A 115 -2.98 -19.08 1.58
C LYS A 115 -3.94 -17.95 1.23
N HIS A 116 -3.46 -16.71 1.29
CA HIS A 116 -4.29 -15.52 1.07
C HIS A 116 -4.31 -15.06 -0.38
N LYS A 117 -3.63 -15.79 -1.29
CA LYS A 117 -3.62 -15.43 -2.72
C LYS A 117 -5.01 -15.62 -3.32
N GLU A 118 -5.63 -14.51 -3.69
CA GLU A 118 -6.91 -14.55 -4.39
C GLU A 118 -6.75 -15.02 -5.85
N ARG A 119 -7.76 -15.76 -6.33
CA ARG A 119 -7.81 -16.17 -7.74
C ARG A 119 -8.11 -14.94 -8.59
N THR A 120 -7.13 -14.50 -9.36
CA THR A 120 -7.36 -13.54 -10.44
C THR A 120 -8.04 -14.27 -11.60
N PHE A 121 -9.20 -13.78 -12.03
CA PHE A 121 -9.93 -14.27 -13.20
C PHE A 121 -9.19 -13.97 -14.50
#